data_AF-A0A3D4YPG6-F1
#
_entry.id   AF-A0A3D4YPG6-F1
#
_cell.length_a   1.000
_cell.length_b   1.000
_cell.length_c   1.000
_cell.angle_alpha   90.00
_cell.angle_beta   90.00
_cell.angle_gamma   90.00
#
_symmetry.space_group_name_H-M   'P 1'
#
loop_
_entity.id
_entity.type
_entity.pdbx_description
1 polymer ?
#
loop_
_entity_poly.entity_id
_entity_poly.type
_entity_poly.pdbx_seq_one_letter_code
_entity_poly.pdbx_strand_id
1 'polypeptide(L)'
;MHTNTASNRSPQREPESNSLADRLRAAADLLEKIVADRSLLADIPEADRNRFLNAAGRVSRPDALGRRQLLKVVKRKKRAEKVQREETVLAATGIRKLRREPVFITSPNIYPPKSGELLTSGEPVPETENPRKCYVCKKEFSTVHHFYDRLCLTCAEENFAKRT
;
A
#
# COMPACT_ATOMS: atom_id res chain seq x y z
N MET A 1 -10.91 56.63 -22.55
CA MET A 1 -10.51 55.79 -21.40
C MET A 1 -11.72 55.54 -20.52
N HIS A 2 -12.53 54.52 -20.81
CA HIS A 2 -13.52 54.00 -19.84
C HIS A 2 -13.64 52.49 -20.07
N THR A 3 -13.56 51.77 -18.97
CA THR A 3 -13.10 50.40 -18.81
C THR A 3 -14.17 49.38 -19.15
N ASN A 4 -13.82 48.42 -20.01
CA ASN A 4 -14.68 47.33 -20.42
C ASN A 4 -14.69 46.25 -19.32
N THR A 5 -15.82 46.14 -18.59
CA THR A 5 -16.02 45.17 -17.52
C THR A 5 -16.20 43.77 -18.11
N ALA A 6 -15.09 43.05 -18.27
CA ALA A 6 -15.10 41.64 -18.62
C ALA A 6 -15.66 40.83 -17.44
N SER A 7 -16.92 40.42 -17.57
CA SER A 7 -17.58 39.45 -16.69
C SER A 7 -16.84 38.12 -16.78
N ASN A 8 -15.90 37.92 -15.86
CA ASN A 8 -15.10 36.72 -15.73
C ASN A 8 -15.96 35.61 -15.10
N ARG A 9 -16.85 35.01 -15.91
CA ARG A 9 -17.63 33.84 -15.52
C ARG A 9 -16.70 32.63 -15.58
N SER A 10 -16.11 32.29 -14.43
CA SER A 10 -15.32 31.08 -14.24
C SER A 10 -16.11 29.86 -14.73
N PRO A 11 -15.52 28.93 -15.50
CA PRO A 11 -16.18 27.67 -15.80
C PRO A 11 -16.24 26.88 -14.49
N GLN A 12 -17.44 26.68 -13.98
CA GLN A 12 -17.66 25.78 -12.86
C GLN A 12 -17.24 24.38 -13.33
N ARG A 13 -16.23 23.81 -12.67
CA ARG A 13 -15.84 22.41 -12.86
C ARG A 13 -16.93 21.53 -12.29
N GLU A 14 -17.77 20.98 -13.16
CA GLU A 14 -18.67 19.86 -12.85
C GLU A 14 -17.83 18.68 -12.32
N PRO A 15 -18.27 17.97 -11.27
CA PRO A 15 -17.51 16.87 -10.66
C PRO A 15 -17.73 15.58 -11.46
N GLU A 16 -17.38 15.56 -12.74
CA GLU A 16 -17.57 14.42 -13.63
C GLU A 16 -16.27 13.62 -13.76
N SER A 17 -15.92 12.87 -12.72
CA SER A 17 -15.04 11.72 -12.91
C SER A 17 -15.65 10.52 -12.20
N ASN A 18 -16.67 9.95 -12.85
CA ASN A 18 -17.20 8.61 -12.63
C ASN A 18 -16.06 7.65 -12.28
N SER A 19 -15.85 7.37 -11.00
CA SER A 19 -14.81 6.44 -10.59
C SER A 19 -15.13 5.07 -11.19
N LEU A 20 -14.11 4.24 -11.42
CA LEU A 20 -14.34 2.87 -11.89
C LEU A 20 -15.33 2.13 -10.96
N ALA A 21 -15.30 2.42 -9.66
CA ALA A 21 -16.22 1.85 -8.68
C ALA A 21 -17.67 2.32 -8.90
N ASP A 22 -17.90 3.60 -9.22
CA ASP A 22 -19.24 4.11 -9.52
C ASP A 22 -19.81 3.46 -10.78
N ARG A 23 -18.99 3.34 -11.83
CA ARG A 23 -19.37 2.68 -13.08
C ARG A 23 -19.66 1.18 -12.89
N LEU A 24 -18.89 0.51 -12.03
CA LEU A 24 -19.14 -0.89 -11.68
C LEU A 24 -20.45 -1.07 -10.91
N ARG A 25 -20.79 -0.15 -9.99
CA ARG A 25 -22.07 -0.17 -9.29
C ARG A 25 -23.25 0.00 -10.26
N ALA A 26 -23.20 1.01 -11.13
CA ALA A 26 -24.24 1.22 -12.13
C ALA A 26 -24.40 0.02 -13.10
N ALA A 27 -23.29 -0.62 -13.48
CA ALA A 27 -23.33 -1.83 -14.31
C ALA A 27 -23.93 -3.03 -13.58
N ALA A 28 -23.66 -3.18 -12.28
CA ALA A 28 -24.28 -4.22 -11.44
C ALA A 28 -25.79 -4.00 -11.33
N ASP A 29 -26.25 -2.77 -11.05
CA ASP A 29 -27.66 -2.43 -10.98
C ASP A 29 -28.40 -2.75 -12.28
N LEU A 30 -27.77 -2.47 -13.43
CA LEU A 30 -28.32 -2.81 -14.74
C LEU A 30 -28.44 -4.33 -14.95
N LEU A 31 -27.39 -5.09 -14.58
CA LEU A 31 -27.42 -6.56 -14.66
C LEU A 31 -28.53 -7.13 -13.79
N GLU A 32 -28.71 -6.63 -12.56
CA GLU A 32 -29.76 -7.07 -11.63
C GLU A 32 -31.16 -6.76 -12.18
N LYS A 33 -31.37 -5.58 -12.77
CA LYS A 33 -32.64 -5.24 -13.45
C LYS A 33 -32.95 -6.19 -14.60
N ILE A 34 -31.97 -6.54 -15.43
CA ILE A 34 -32.13 -7.48 -16.55
C ILE A 34 -32.38 -8.92 -16.07
N VAL A 35 -31.83 -9.29 -14.91
CA VAL A 35 -32.10 -10.59 -14.28
C VAL A 35 -33.53 -10.63 -13.72
N ALA A 36 -34.00 -9.53 -13.13
CA ALA A 36 -35.37 -9.41 -12.62
C ALA A 36 -36.41 -9.36 -13.75
N ASP A 37 -36.10 -8.66 -14.85
CA ASP A 37 -36.94 -8.58 -16.03
C ASP A 37 -36.12 -8.76 -17.32
N ARG A 38 -36.25 -9.95 -17.92
CA ARG A 38 -35.52 -10.31 -19.14
C ARG A 38 -36.14 -9.72 -20.41
N SER A 39 -37.38 -9.22 -20.33
CA SER A 39 -38.07 -8.59 -21.46
C SER A 39 -37.38 -7.30 -21.91
N LEU A 40 -36.63 -6.65 -21.01
CA LEU A 40 -35.82 -5.46 -21.32
C LEU A 40 -34.78 -5.70 -22.43
N LEU A 41 -34.42 -6.95 -22.73
CA LEU A 41 -33.51 -7.30 -23.84
C LEU A 41 -34.22 -7.49 -25.18
N ALA A 42 -35.55 -7.48 -25.21
CA ALA A 42 -36.34 -7.66 -26.44
C ALA A 42 -36.28 -6.42 -27.33
N ASP A 43 -36.27 -5.23 -26.73
CA ASP A 43 -36.26 -3.94 -27.43
C ASP A 43 -34.85 -3.51 -27.88
N ILE A 44 -33.81 -4.25 -27.48
CA ILE A 44 -32.42 -3.94 -27.79
C ILE A 44 -32.04 -4.60 -29.13
N PRO A 45 -31.34 -3.88 -30.04
CA PRO A 45 -30.78 -4.46 -31.25
C PRO A 45 -29.96 -5.72 -30.94
N GLU A 46 -30.12 -6.76 -31.76
CA GLU A 46 -29.49 -8.05 -31.53
C GLU A 46 -27.96 -7.95 -31.40
N ALA A 47 -27.33 -7.09 -32.20
CA ALA A 47 -25.89 -6.85 -32.14
C ALA A 47 -25.43 -6.35 -30.75
N ASP A 48 -26.16 -5.40 -30.17
CA ASP A 48 -25.84 -4.82 -28.86
C ASP A 48 -26.15 -5.79 -27.72
N ARG A 49 -27.27 -6.52 -27.82
CA ARG A 49 -27.60 -7.60 -26.88
C ARG A 49 -26.51 -8.66 -26.84
N ASN A 50 -26.07 -9.14 -28.01
CA ASN A 50 -25.03 -10.15 -28.11
C ASN A 50 -23.69 -9.64 -27.57
N ARG A 51 -23.32 -8.40 -27.90
CA ARG A 51 -22.11 -7.76 -27.36
C ARG A 51 -22.14 -7.68 -25.83
N PHE A 52 -23.26 -7.24 -25.26
CA PHE A 52 -23.43 -7.11 -23.81
C PHE A 52 -23.34 -8.47 -23.11
N LEU A 53 -24.11 -9.46 -23.55
CA LEU A 53 -24.14 -10.79 -22.94
C LEU A 53 -22.78 -11.50 -23.04
N ASN A 54 -22.09 -11.37 -24.19
CA ASN A 54 -20.76 -11.92 -24.37
C ASN A 54 -19.73 -11.25 -23.44
N ALA A 55 -19.78 -9.93 -23.29
CA ALA A 55 -18.90 -9.21 -22.39
C ALA A 55 -19.17 -9.59 -20.92
N ALA A 56 -20.43 -9.62 -20.50
CA ALA A 56 -20.83 -10.04 -19.15
C ALA A 56 -20.39 -11.48 -18.86
N GLY A 57 -20.55 -12.39 -19.83
CA GLY A 57 -20.08 -13.77 -19.73
C GLY A 57 -18.57 -13.87 -19.54
N ARG A 58 -17.78 -13.11 -20.31
CA ARG A 58 -16.30 -13.08 -20.19
C ARG A 58 -15.82 -12.46 -18.87
N VAL A 59 -16.53 -11.47 -18.34
CA VAL A 59 -16.23 -10.88 -17.03
C VAL A 59 -16.56 -11.87 -15.90
N SER A 60 -17.68 -12.57 -15.99
CA SER A 60 -18.09 -13.58 -15.00
C SER A 60 -17.20 -14.82 -15.03
N ARG A 61 -16.87 -15.32 -16.22
CA ARG A 61 -16.05 -16.52 -16.46
C ARG A 61 -14.90 -16.17 -17.40
N PRO A 62 -13.83 -15.54 -16.88
CA PRO A 62 -12.65 -15.26 -17.67
C PRO A 62 -11.98 -16.56 -18.11
N ASP A 63 -11.29 -16.50 -19.24
CA ASP A 63 -10.47 -17.60 -19.74
C ASP A 63 -9.31 -17.92 -18.77
N ALA A 64 -8.62 -19.04 -19.00
CA ALA A 64 -7.52 -19.47 -18.14
C ALA A 64 -6.41 -18.41 -18.03
N LEU A 65 -6.13 -17.68 -19.11
CA LEU A 65 -5.13 -16.62 -19.13
C LEU A 65 -5.60 -15.41 -18.30
N GLY A 66 -6.84 -14.93 -18.50
CA GLY A 66 -7.42 -13.83 -17.74
C GLY A 66 -7.46 -14.13 -16.24
N ARG A 67 -7.87 -15.34 -15.85
CA ARG A 67 -7.84 -15.78 -14.44
C ARG A 67 -6.42 -15.77 -13.86
N ARG A 68 -5.44 -16.30 -14.61
CA ARG A 68 -4.03 -16.32 -14.17
C ARG A 68 -3.44 -14.92 -14.01
N GLN A 69 -3.75 -14.00 -14.93
CA GLN A 69 -3.31 -12.61 -14.87
C GLN A 69 -3.88 -11.90 -13.64
N LEU A 70 -5.18 -12.04 -13.37
CA LEU A 70 -5.82 -11.45 -12.19
C LEU A 70 -5.18 -11.96 -10.90
N LEU A 71 -5.00 -13.28 -10.76
CA LEU A 71 -4.36 -13.86 -9.58
C LEU A 71 -2.91 -13.38 -9.41
N LYS A 72 -2.16 -13.22 -10.50
CA LYS A 72 -0.80 -12.67 -10.47
C LYS A 72 -0.78 -11.22 -9.96
N VAL A 73 -1.71 -10.39 -10.43
CA VAL A 73 -1.85 -8.99 -9.98
C VAL A 73 -2.20 -8.94 -8.50
N VAL A 74 -3.20 -9.72 -8.06
CA VAL A 74 -3.61 -9.77 -6.65
C VAL A 74 -2.47 -10.25 -5.76
N LYS A 75 -1.76 -11.32 -6.15
CA LYS A 75 -0.61 -11.84 -5.40
C LYS A 75 0.53 -10.82 -5.31
N ARG A 76 0.81 -10.10 -6.40
CA ARG A 76 1.81 -9.03 -6.42
C ARG A 76 1.43 -7.90 -5.48
N LYS A 77 0.16 -7.47 -5.49
CA LYS A 77 -0.34 -6.41 -4.61
C LYS A 77 -0.19 -6.80 -3.13
N LYS A 78 -0.66 -7.99 -2.75
CA LYS A 78 -0.52 -8.51 -1.38
C LYS A 78 0.95 -8.60 -0.93
N ARG A 79 1.84 -9.07 -1.83
CA ARG A 79 3.27 -9.13 -1.52
C ARG A 79 3.87 -7.75 -1.33
N ALA A 80 3.50 -6.78 -2.17
CA ALA A 80 3.97 -5.40 -2.05
C ALA A 80 3.50 -4.77 -0.74
N GLU A 81 2.24 -4.95 -0.35
CA GLU A 81 1.69 -4.49 0.92
C GLU A 81 2.46 -5.08 2.11
N LYS A 82 2.76 -6.38 2.08
CA LYS A 82 3.56 -7.03 3.13
C LYS A 82 4.98 -6.46 3.24
N VAL A 83 5.66 -6.31 2.10
CA VAL A 83 7.01 -5.72 2.06
C VAL A 83 6.99 -4.29 2.58
N GLN A 84 6.00 -3.49 2.20
CA GLN A 84 5.88 -2.11 2.68
C GLN A 84 5.69 -2.04 4.20
N ARG A 85 4.85 -2.90 4.79
CA ARG A 85 4.70 -2.97 6.27
C ARG A 85 5.99 -3.36 6.97
N GLU A 86 6.75 -4.31 6.43
CA GLU A 86 8.05 -4.65 7.02
C GLU A 86 9.06 -3.50 6.85
N GLU A 87 9.05 -2.82 5.70
CA GLU A 87 9.91 -1.67 5.44
C GLU A 87 9.62 -0.49 6.38
N THR A 88 8.35 -0.22 6.72
CA THR A 88 8.01 0.86 7.66
C THR A 88 8.56 0.59 9.06
N VAL A 89 8.41 -0.64 9.57
CA VAL A 89 8.97 -1.06 10.87
C VAL A 89 10.49 -0.89 10.89
N LEU A 90 11.18 -1.37 9.85
CA LEU A 90 12.64 -1.31 9.82
C LEU A 90 13.16 0.11 9.57
N ALA A 91 12.45 0.92 8.79
CA ALA A 91 12.80 2.31 8.51
C ALA A 91 12.82 3.18 9.77
N ALA A 92 12.03 2.83 10.79
CA ALA A 92 12.00 3.53 12.06
C ALA A 92 13.27 3.32 12.93
N THR A 93 14.08 2.28 12.63
CA THR A 93 15.28 1.95 13.43
C THR A 93 16.37 3.01 13.32
N GLY A 94 17.07 3.24 14.43
CA GLY A 94 18.16 4.23 14.53
C GLY A 94 19.25 4.05 13.48
N ILE A 95 19.69 2.80 13.20
CA ILE A 95 20.73 2.56 12.19
C ILE A 95 20.28 2.93 10.76
N ARG A 96 18.98 2.79 10.44
CA ARG A 96 18.45 3.20 9.13
C ARG A 96 18.22 4.71 9.06
N LYS A 97 17.81 5.35 10.16
CA LYS A 97 17.72 6.81 10.26
C LYS A 97 19.09 7.45 10.03
N LEU A 98 20.13 6.99 10.72
CA LEU A 98 21.51 7.47 10.55
C LEU A 98 22.02 7.30 9.11
N ARG A 99 21.71 6.18 8.44
CA ARG A 99 22.08 5.95 7.04
C ARG A 99 21.38 6.89 6.05
N ARG A 100 20.26 7.49 6.43
CA ARG A 100 19.51 8.45 5.58
C ARG A 100 20.01 9.89 5.74
N GLU A 101 20.82 10.16 6.76
CA GLU A 101 21.39 11.50 6.96
C GLU A 101 22.38 11.84 5.83
N PRO A 102 22.43 13.12 5.39
CA PRO A 102 23.24 13.54 4.25
C PRO A 102 24.74 13.38 4.50
N VAL A 103 25.17 13.47 5.76
CA VAL A 103 26.53 13.18 6.19
C VAL A 103 26.47 11.92 7.03
N PHE A 104 26.89 10.81 6.44
CA PHE A 104 26.96 9.54 7.15
C PHE A 104 28.17 9.54 8.11
N ILE A 105 27.93 9.84 9.38
CA ILE A 105 28.98 9.79 10.40
C ILE A 105 29.21 8.33 10.80
N THR A 106 30.20 7.70 10.17
CA THR A 106 30.61 6.31 10.44
C THR A 106 31.41 6.17 11.75
N SER A 107 31.95 7.26 12.28
CA SER A 107 32.69 7.28 13.54
C SER A 107 31.71 7.12 14.71
N PRO A 108 32.06 6.38 15.78
CA PRO A 108 31.28 6.43 17.01
C PRO A 108 31.16 7.91 17.39
N ASN A 109 29.95 8.38 17.63
CA ASN A 109 29.78 9.65 18.31
C ASN A 109 30.53 9.49 19.63
N ILE A 110 31.68 10.15 19.78
CA ILE A 110 32.54 10.07 20.97
C ILE A 110 31.74 10.48 22.23
N TYR A 111 30.65 11.20 22.01
CA TYR A 111 29.69 11.59 23.01
C TYR A 111 28.39 10.81 22.80
N PRO A 112 27.95 9.98 23.76
CA PRO A 112 26.62 9.42 23.71
C PRO A 112 25.61 10.58 23.62
N PRO A 113 24.54 10.47 22.80
CA PRO A 113 23.47 11.44 22.84
C PRO A 113 22.96 11.52 24.28
N LYS A 114 22.81 12.74 24.82
CA LYS A 114 22.26 12.95 26.17
C LYS A 114 20.94 12.18 26.25
N SER A 115 20.93 11.17 27.11
CA SER A 115 19.76 10.35 27.42
C SER A 115 18.57 11.26 27.70
N GLY A 116 17.51 11.11 26.90
CA GLY A 116 16.36 12.01 27.01
C GLY A 116 15.12 11.63 26.21
N GLU A 117 15.23 10.73 25.24
CA GLU A 117 14.07 10.11 24.59
C GLU A 117 14.28 8.60 24.56
N LEU A 118 14.44 8.00 25.75
CA LEU A 118 14.01 6.61 25.88
C LEU A 118 12.52 6.63 25.59
N LEU A 119 12.11 5.85 24.57
CA LEU A 119 10.72 5.53 24.28
C LEU A 119 9.99 5.31 25.59
N THR A 120 9.18 6.30 25.97
CA THR A 120 8.38 6.27 27.19
C THR A 120 7.50 5.03 27.12
N SER A 121 7.56 4.26 28.21
CA SER A 121 6.75 3.08 28.52
C SER A 121 5.34 3.14 27.93
N GLY A 122 5.06 2.27 26.95
CA GLY A 122 3.70 2.02 26.45
C GLY A 122 3.57 1.66 24.97
N GLU A 123 4.57 1.97 24.13
CA GLU A 123 4.50 1.61 22.71
C GLU A 123 4.83 0.13 22.47
N PRO A 124 4.07 -0.57 21.61
CA PRO A 124 4.34 -1.96 21.28
C PRO A 124 5.73 -2.08 20.65
N VAL A 125 6.51 -3.06 21.14
CA VAL A 125 7.84 -3.34 20.59
C VAL A 125 7.69 -3.63 19.09
N PRO A 126 8.44 -2.96 18.20
CA PRO A 126 8.28 -3.14 16.77
C PRO A 126 8.62 -4.58 16.36
N GLU A 127 7.70 -5.25 15.66
CA GLU A 127 7.87 -6.62 15.18
C GLU A 127 7.71 -6.72 13.67
N THR A 128 8.48 -7.61 13.04
CA THR A 128 8.32 -7.94 11.62
C THR A 128 7.48 -9.19 11.45
N GLU A 129 6.55 -9.16 10.48
CA GLU A 129 5.66 -10.30 10.18
C GLU A 129 6.43 -11.58 9.81
N ASN A 130 7.59 -11.49 9.14
CA ASN A 130 8.47 -12.63 8.88
C ASN A 130 9.68 -12.64 9.82
N PRO A 131 10.08 -13.81 10.35
CA PRO A 131 11.30 -13.92 11.15
C PRO A 131 12.54 -13.62 10.30
N ARG A 132 13.50 -12.93 10.92
CA ARG A 132 14.80 -12.54 10.37
C ARG A 132 15.89 -13.33 11.08
N LYS A 133 17.06 -13.50 10.46
CA LYS A 133 18.23 -14.15 11.09
C LYS A 133 19.18 -13.11 11.68
N CYS A 134 19.52 -13.28 12.95
CA CYS A 134 20.49 -12.42 13.63
C CYS A 134 21.85 -12.50 12.91
N TYR A 135 22.45 -11.36 12.59
CA TYR A 135 23.74 -11.34 11.90
C TYR A 135 24.88 -11.94 12.74
N VAL A 136 24.77 -11.87 14.07
CA VAL A 136 25.77 -12.39 15.02
C VAL A 136 25.51 -13.87 15.32
N CYS A 137 24.45 -14.18 16.07
CA CYS A 137 24.20 -15.54 16.58
C CYS A 137 23.40 -16.44 15.62
N LYS A 138 22.95 -15.92 14.47
CA LYS A 138 22.15 -16.62 13.44
C LYS A 138 20.77 -17.14 13.86
N LYS A 139 20.36 -16.93 15.11
CA LYS A 139 19.00 -17.25 15.60
C LYS A 139 17.94 -16.44 14.86
N GLU A 140 16.76 -17.03 14.70
CA GLU A 140 15.60 -16.33 14.16
C GLU A 140 15.00 -15.37 15.20
N PHE A 141 14.55 -14.20 14.74
CA PHE A 141 13.93 -13.18 15.57
C PHE A 141 12.92 -12.38 14.74
N SER A 142 11.80 -11.97 15.36
CA SER A 142 10.80 -11.08 14.76
C SER A 142 10.79 -9.71 15.42
N THR A 143 11.17 -9.63 16.70
CA THR A 143 11.21 -8.39 17.47
C THR A 143 12.44 -7.54 17.13
N VAL A 144 12.20 -6.30 16.75
CA VAL A 144 13.22 -5.37 16.25
C VAL A 144 13.66 -4.43 17.37
N HIS A 145 14.97 -4.35 17.59
CA HIS A 145 15.54 -3.39 18.52
C HIS A 145 15.37 -1.96 17.99
N HIS A 146 15.15 -0.97 18.87
CA HIS A 146 14.93 0.43 18.46
C HIS A 146 16.07 0.99 17.58
N PHE A 147 17.31 0.50 17.77
CA PHE A 147 18.47 0.91 16.97
C PHE A 147 18.86 -0.06 15.85
N TYR A 148 18.83 -1.38 16.08
CA TYR A 148 19.41 -2.37 15.16
C TYR A 148 18.33 -3.21 14.47
N ASP A 149 18.42 -3.35 13.14
CA ASP A 149 17.43 -4.05 12.30
C ASP A 149 17.90 -5.44 11.79
N ARG A 150 19.11 -5.87 12.19
CA ARG A 150 19.77 -7.12 11.79
C ARG A 150 20.24 -7.99 12.96
N LEU A 151 19.92 -7.61 14.19
CA LEU A 151 20.34 -8.31 15.40
C LEU A 151 19.10 -8.70 16.20
N CYS A 152 19.11 -9.89 16.82
CA CYS A 152 18.13 -10.21 17.86
C CYS A 152 18.31 -9.30 19.07
N LEU A 153 17.28 -9.15 19.91
CA LEU A 153 17.30 -8.23 21.06
C LEU A 153 18.55 -8.37 21.92
N THR A 154 18.91 -9.59 22.32
CA THR A 154 20.10 -9.83 23.17
C THR A 154 21.40 -9.32 22.54
N CYS A 155 21.68 -9.69 21.28
CA CYS A 155 22.87 -9.21 20.58
C CYS A 155 22.79 -7.71 20.30
N ALA A 156 21.59 -7.16 20.08
CA ALA A 156 21.39 -5.74 19.83
C ALA A 156 21.69 -4.89 21.06
N GLU A 157 21.20 -5.29 22.24
CA GLU A 157 21.45 -4.63 23.52
C GLU A 157 22.95 -4.63 23.86
N GLU A 158 23.61 -5.79 23.75
CA GLU A 158 25.06 -5.91 23.96
C GLU A 158 25.88 -5.00 23.02
N ASN A 159 25.44 -4.86 21.76
CA ASN A 159 26.12 -4.02 20.79
C ASN A 159 25.79 -2.53 20.99
N PHE A 160 24.58 -2.21 21.43
CA PHE A 160 24.16 -0.83 21.68
C PHE A 160 24.87 -0.28 22.91
N ALA A 161 25.04 -1.08 23.97
CA ALA A 161 25.80 -0.73 25.17
C ALA A 161 27.27 -0.34 24.87
N LYS A 162 27.85 -0.81 23.76
CA LYS A 162 29.21 -0.41 23.33
C LYS A 162 29.25 0.92 22.56
N ARG A 163 28.09 1.45 22.19
CA ARG A 163 27.94 2.73 21.47
C ARG A 163 27.61 3.89 22.39
N THR A 164 27.05 3.59 23.56
CA THR A 164 26.73 4.52 24.64
C THR A 164 27.85 4.56 25.66
#